data_AF-A0A395YMV7-F1
#
_entry.id   AF-A0A395YMV7-F1
#
_cell.length_a   1.000
_cell.length_b   1.000
_cell.length_c   1.000
_cell.angle_alpha   90.00
_cell.angle_beta   90.00
_cell.angle_gamma   90.00
#
_symmetry.space_group_name_H-M   'P 1'
#
loop_
_entity.id
_entity.type
_entity.pdbx_description
1 polymer ?
#
loop_
_entity_poly.entity_id
_entity_poly.type
_entity_poly.pdbx_seq_one_letter_code
_entity_poly.pdbx_strand_id
1 'polypeptide(L)'
;MKRGSKVFLAAVLAAVALSACGSRKEETELRMTAIEQLNAGNYEGAISTFDLALKEADGRVGKMELDILKYRGEAEYKAGDYEAAAHTWDVLIQVDQEGPGPEYLYARSMARAGAGKVDEAVADYQAAADMDRQMDRNVTGRSGALIAVGRVCEAAGQPEKATELYEKALEEGIGKESVEVYNTLAMARMADGRYEEALRFLEEGIRTGDEKIKQDLLYNQAVSYEYTGDYKRALQIFEDYQKNYGPDEGVEKEIAFLRTR
;
A
#
# COMPACT_ATOMS: atom_id res chain seq x y z
N MET A 1 34.00 50.17 47.22
CA MET A 1 33.53 50.72 45.92
C MET A 1 34.34 50.03 44.82
N LYS A 2 33.81 49.49 43.72
CA LYS A 2 32.46 49.31 43.19
C LYS A 2 32.46 48.03 42.32
N ARG A 3 31.32 47.35 42.32
CA ARG A 3 30.86 46.30 41.39
C ARG A 3 31.02 46.70 39.92
N GLY A 4 31.27 45.71 39.05
CA GLY A 4 31.02 45.88 37.60
C GLY A 4 31.47 44.71 36.72
N SER A 5 30.94 43.50 36.90
CA SER A 5 31.07 42.44 35.88
C SER A 5 29.94 41.42 36.00
N LYS A 6 28.75 41.74 35.49
CA LYS A 6 27.62 40.81 35.26
C LYS A 6 26.59 41.44 34.30
N VAL A 7 26.91 41.64 33.01
CA VAL A 7 25.88 42.04 32.01
C VAL A 7 26.01 41.34 30.65
N PHE A 8 27.16 40.76 30.28
CA PHE A 8 27.35 40.28 28.90
C PHE A 8 26.75 38.90 28.54
N LEU A 9 26.26 38.11 29.51
CA LEU A 9 25.77 36.75 29.22
C LEU A 9 24.26 36.69 28.90
N ALA A 10 23.48 37.72 29.23
CA ALA A 10 22.01 37.69 29.05
C ALA A 10 21.55 38.09 27.63
N ALA A 11 22.31 38.93 26.92
CA ALA A 11 21.92 39.44 25.60
C ALA A 11 22.09 38.40 24.47
N VAL A 12 23.08 37.50 24.59
CA VAL A 12 23.31 36.43 23.60
C VAL A 12 22.24 35.34 23.70
N LEU A 13 21.79 35.00 24.92
CA LEU A 13 20.69 34.05 25.14
C LEU A 13 19.33 34.56 24.61
N ALA A 14 19.06 35.87 24.71
CA ALA A 14 17.81 36.46 24.21
C ALA A 14 17.75 36.53 22.68
N ALA A 15 18.88 36.81 22.01
CA ALA A 15 18.94 36.86 20.55
C ALA A 15 18.76 35.47 19.90
N VAL A 16 19.38 34.43 20.48
CA VAL A 16 19.22 33.03 20.04
C VAL A 16 17.80 32.53 20.28
N ALA A 17 17.15 32.95 21.37
CA ALA A 17 15.77 32.58 21.66
C ALA A 17 14.75 33.22 20.69
N LEU A 18 14.99 34.46 20.24
CA LEU A 18 14.12 35.16 19.28
C LEU A 18 14.24 34.58 17.87
N SER A 19 15.45 34.24 17.41
CA SER A 19 15.65 33.61 16.10
C SER A 19 15.07 32.19 16.05
N ALA A 20 15.23 31.40 17.11
CA ALA A 20 14.68 30.06 17.21
C ALA A 20 13.14 30.03 17.28
N CYS A 21 12.52 31.06 17.88
CA CYS A 21 11.06 31.23 17.85
C CYS A 21 10.55 31.62 16.45
N GLY A 22 11.33 32.39 15.69
CA GLY A 22 11.00 32.77 14.31
C GLY A 22 11.03 31.59 13.36
N SER A 23 12.13 30.82 13.35
CA SER A 23 12.30 29.68 12.45
C SER A 23 11.25 28.59 12.68
N ARG A 24 10.92 28.30 13.94
CA ARG A 24 9.89 27.29 14.27
C ARG A 24 8.49 27.68 13.81
N LYS A 25 8.19 28.98 13.76
CA LYS A 25 6.91 29.46 13.23
C LYS A 25 6.85 29.30 11.71
N GLU A 26 7.92 29.68 11.02
CA GLU A 26 8.03 29.56 9.56
C GLU A 26 7.99 28.08 9.12
N GLU A 27 8.69 27.19 9.80
CA GLU A 27 8.64 25.74 9.59
C GLU A 27 7.19 25.20 9.70
N THR A 28 6.47 25.62 10.74
CA THR A 28 5.08 25.19 10.97
C THR A 28 4.16 25.66 9.83
N GLU A 29 4.32 26.89 9.35
CA GLU A 29 3.55 27.43 8.24
C GLU A 29 3.84 26.69 6.93
N LEU A 30 5.12 26.45 6.63
CA LEU A 30 5.54 25.67 5.45
C LEU A 30 4.97 24.25 5.47
N ARG A 31 5.04 23.56 6.61
CA ARG A 31 4.44 22.24 6.77
C ARG A 31 2.93 22.25 6.47
N MET A 32 2.19 23.23 7.00
CA MET A 32 0.74 23.32 6.73
C MET A 32 0.46 23.53 5.25
N THR A 33 1.17 24.45 4.60
CA THR A 33 1.04 24.69 3.15
C THR A 33 1.36 23.43 2.34
N ALA A 34 2.40 22.68 2.70
CA ALA A 34 2.75 21.44 2.02
C ALA A 34 1.66 20.37 2.16
N ILE A 35 1.02 20.24 3.33
CA ILE A 35 -0.12 19.34 3.53
C ILE A 35 -1.34 19.77 2.70
N GLU A 36 -1.61 21.07 2.58
CA GLU A 36 -2.67 21.58 1.70
C GLU A 36 -2.41 21.24 0.23
N GLN A 37 -1.16 21.38 -0.22
CA GLN A 37 -0.74 20.99 -1.57
C GLN A 37 -0.88 19.49 -1.81
N LEU A 38 -0.47 18.66 -0.84
CA LEU A 38 -0.63 17.20 -0.87
C LEU A 38 -2.10 16.82 -1.03
N ASN A 39 -2.99 17.41 -0.21
CA ASN A 39 -4.43 17.17 -0.27
C ASN A 39 -5.07 17.66 -1.58
N ALA A 40 -4.50 18.69 -2.20
CA ALA A 40 -4.91 19.19 -3.51
C ALA A 40 -4.36 18.37 -4.69
N GLY A 41 -3.55 17.34 -4.44
CA GLY A 41 -2.92 16.52 -5.48
C GLY A 41 -1.69 17.16 -6.12
N ASN A 42 -1.22 18.30 -5.61
CA ASN A 42 0.02 18.95 -6.07
C ASN A 42 1.23 18.34 -5.35
N TYR A 43 1.55 17.09 -5.67
CA TYR A 43 2.57 16.31 -4.96
C TYR A 43 3.98 16.91 -5.09
N GLU A 44 4.39 17.30 -6.29
CA GLU A 44 5.70 17.94 -6.53
C GLU A 44 5.86 19.26 -5.75
N GLY A 45 4.79 20.07 -5.71
CA GLY A 45 4.77 21.29 -4.89
C GLY A 45 4.87 20.99 -3.40
N ALA A 46 4.14 19.97 -2.93
CA ALA A 46 4.20 19.53 -1.54
C ALA A 46 5.61 19.08 -1.14
N ILE A 47 6.26 18.23 -1.96
CA ILE A 47 7.63 17.76 -1.74
C ILE A 47 8.59 18.95 -1.62
N SER A 48 8.52 19.89 -2.58
CA SER A 48 9.35 21.10 -2.58
C SER A 48 9.14 21.95 -1.32
N THR A 49 7.90 22.05 -0.84
CA THR A 49 7.57 22.84 0.35
C THR A 49 7.98 22.12 1.65
N PHE A 50 7.90 20.79 1.70
CA PHE A 50 8.44 20.01 2.81
C PHE A 50 9.97 20.09 2.89
N ASP A 51 10.67 20.11 1.75
CA ASP A 51 12.12 20.33 1.73
C ASP A 51 12.50 21.71 2.31
N LEU A 52 11.72 22.74 2.00
CA LEU A 52 11.89 24.06 2.60
C LEU A 52 11.63 24.01 4.12
N ALA A 53 10.57 23.34 4.57
CA ALA A 53 10.28 23.20 5.99
C ALA A 53 11.43 22.52 6.76
N LEU A 54 11.96 21.41 6.23
CA LEU A 54 13.10 20.70 6.84
C LEU A 54 14.39 21.54 6.84
N LYS A 55 14.56 22.44 5.87
CA LYS A 55 15.71 23.34 5.80
C LYS A 55 15.65 24.45 6.86
N GLU A 56 14.47 24.95 7.18
CA GLU A 56 14.25 25.97 8.22
C GLU A 56 14.24 25.39 9.65
N ALA A 57 14.16 24.07 9.78
CA ALA A 57 14.24 23.39 11.07
C ALA A 57 15.55 23.73 11.80
N ASP A 58 15.51 23.76 13.14
CA ASP A 58 16.64 24.16 13.98
C ASP A 58 17.77 23.10 14.08
N GLY A 59 17.74 22.11 13.19
CA GLY A 59 18.69 21.00 13.07
C GLY A 59 18.44 19.86 14.07
N ARG A 60 17.38 19.95 14.89
CA ARG A 60 17.00 18.88 15.82
C ARG A 60 15.91 18.02 15.19
N VAL A 61 16.03 16.71 15.32
CA VAL A 61 14.93 15.81 14.96
C VAL A 61 13.98 15.72 16.15
N GLY A 62 12.80 16.30 15.99
CA GLY A 62 11.69 16.18 16.93
C GLY A 62 10.41 15.74 16.22
N LYS A 63 9.28 15.88 16.91
CA LYS A 63 7.98 15.44 16.39
C LYS A 63 7.57 16.16 15.11
N MET A 64 8.01 17.40 14.92
CA MET A 64 7.70 18.19 13.73
C MET A 64 8.42 17.61 12.51
N GLU A 65 9.72 17.35 12.63
CA GLU A 65 10.55 16.84 11.55
C GLU A 65 10.17 15.41 11.18
N LEU A 66 9.86 14.56 12.16
CA LEU A 66 9.32 13.21 11.92
C LEU A 66 8.00 13.27 11.13
N ASP A 67 7.12 14.21 11.47
CA ASP A 67 5.84 14.36 10.81
C ASP A 67 5.98 14.95 9.39
N ILE A 68 6.88 15.92 9.19
CA ILE A 68 7.23 16.41 7.84
C ILE A 68 7.76 15.26 6.97
N LEU A 69 8.67 14.44 7.49
CA LEU A 69 9.20 13.29 6.76
C LEU A 69 8.11 12.28 6.38
N LYS A 70 7.12 12.01 7.25
CA LYS A 70 5.96 11.16 6.91
C LYS A 70 5.20 11.69 5.70
N TYR A 71 4.78 12.96 5.75
CA TYR A 71 3.99 13.54 4.67
C TYR A 71 4.79 13.72 3.38
N ARG A 72 6.10 13.99 3.50
CA ARG A 72 7.00 14.03 2.35
C ARG A 72 7.09 12.65 1.67
N GLY A 73 7.30 11.58 2.43
CA GLY A 73 7.33 10.21 1.88
C GLY A 73 6.00 9.79 1.27
N GLU A 74 4.87 10.23 1.82
CA GLU A 74 3.55 10.05 1.20
C GLU A 74 3.40 10.83 -0.12
N ALA A 75 3.85 12.09 -0.15
CA ALA A 75 3.80 12.92 -1.34
C ALA A 75 4.66 12.33 -2.47
N GLU A 76 5.87 11.86 -2.17
CA GLU A 76 6.75 11.16 -3.13
C GLU A 76 6.09 9.89 -3.67
N TYR A 77 5.50 9.08 -2.78
CA TYR A 77 4.78 7.87 -3.19
C TYR A 77 3.61 8.20 -4.14
N LYS A 78 2.84 9.25 -3.84
CA LYS A 78 1.72 9.69 -4.69
C LYS A 78 2.16 10.36 -5.98
N ALA A 79 3.35 10.96 -6.02
CA ALA A 79 3.99 11.46 -7.23
C ALA A 79 4.49 10.30 -8.14
N GLY A 80 4.62 9.09 -7.59
CA GLY A 80 5.18 7.93 -8.28
C GLY A 80 6.71 7.83 -8.18
N ASP A 81 7.35 8.71 -7.40
CA ASP A 81 8.77 8.61 -7.09
C ASP A 81 8.99 7.64 -5.92
N TYR A 82 8.84 6.36 -6.25
CA TYR A 82 8.87 5.28 -5.27
C TYR A 82 10.26 5.08 -4.63
N GLU A 83 11.33 5.39 -5.37
CA GLU A 83 12.70 5.34 -4.85
C GLU A 83 12.94 6.43 -3.81
N ALA A 84 12.54 7.68 -4.10
CA ALA A 84 12.63 8.78 -3.16
C ALA A 84 11.75 8.53 -1.92
N ALA A 85 10.52 8.06 -2.12
CA ALA A 85 9.63 7.69 -1.02
C ALA A 85 10.28 6.65 -0.10
N ALA A 86 10.80 5.56 -0.66
CA ALA A 86 11.47 4.51 0.11
C ALA A 86 12.66 5.07 0.92
N HIS A 87 13.46 5.95 0.31
CA HIS A 87 14.55 6.64 1.00
C HIS A 87 14.03 7.52 2.14
N THR A 88 12.98 8.32 1.94
CA THR A 88 12.42 9.16 3.00
C THR A 88 11.92 8.33 4.19
N TRP A 89 11.26 7.21 3.93
CA TRP A 89 10.86 6.28 4.98
C TRP A 89 12.06 5.64 5.69
N ASP A 90 13.13 5.30 4.96
CA ASP A 90 14.40 4.84 5.55
C ASP A 90 14.99 5.87 6.53
N VAL A 91 15.03 7.15 6.11
CA VAL A 91 15.51 8.24 6.97
C VAL A 91 14.62 8.38 8.19
N LEU A 92 13.30 8.43 8.02
CA LEU A 92 12.35 8.54 9.11
C LEU A 92 12.55 7.44 10.16
N ILE A 93 12.66 6.19 9.71
CA ILE A 93 12.89 5.02 10.57
C ILE A 93 14.23 5.13 11.32
N GLN A 94 15.28 5.65 10.67
CA GLN A 94 16.59 5.80 11.28
C GLN A 94 16.63 6.91 12.35
N VAL A 95 15.89 7.99 12.15
CA VAL A 95 15.94 9.17 13.05
C VAL A 95 14.88 9.16 14.15
N ASP A 96 13.85 8.31 14.04
CA ASP A 96 12.84 8.13 15.10
C ASP A 96 13.40 7.32 16.27
N GLN A 97 13.79 8.04 17.34
CA GLN A 97 14.38 7.43 18.55
C GLN A 97 13.37 6.66 19.41
N GLU A 98 12.06 6.89 19.22
CA GLU A 98 11.01 6.12 19.92
C GLU A 98 10.79 4.75 19.25
N GLY A 99 11.37 4.54 18.07
CA GLY A 99 11.28 3.33 17.27
C GLY A 99 10.15 3.40 16.24
N PRO A 100 10.33 2.86 15.02
CA PRO A 100 9.33 2.96 13.98
C PRO A 100 8.08 2.14 14.33
N GLY A 101 6.91 2.75 14.15
CA GLY A 101 5.65 2.01 14.15
C GLY A 101 5.51 1.12 12.90
N PRO A 102 4.64 0.08 12.95
CA PRO A 102 4.36 -0.78 11.81
C PRO A 102 3.87 0.01 10.58
N GLU A 103 3.23 1.16 10.79
CA GLU A 103 2.79 2.04 9.70
C GLU A 103 3.95 2.57 8.83
N TYR A 104 5.15 2.79 9.39
CA TYR A 104 6.30 3.25 8.59
C TYR A 104 6.81 2.12 7.70
N LEU A 105 6.83 0.91 8.24
CA LEU A 105 7.26 -0.28 7.52
C LEU A 105 6.27 -0.64 6.42
N TYR A 106 4.95 -0.54 6.63
CA TYR A 106 3.97 -0.70 5.55
C TYR A 106 4.12 0.38 4.47
N ALA A 107 4.34 1.63 4.84
CA ALA A 107 4.55 2.71 3.87
C ALA A 107 5.83 2.50 3.05
N ARG A 108 6.93 2.12 3.69
CA ARG A 108 8.19 1.77 3.02
C ARG A 108 8.04 0.52 2.15
N SER A 109 7.31 -0.48 2.61
CA SER A 109 7.00 -1.69 1.85
C SER A 109 6.27 -1.35 0.55
N MET A 110 5.23 -0.51 0.61
CA MET A 110 4.53 -0.03 -0.58
C MET A 110 5.46 0.73 -1.53
N ALA A 111 6.28 1.65 -1.01
CA ALA A 111 7.25 2.38 -1.82
C ALA A 111 8.27 1.44 -2.48
N ARG A 112 8.85 0.50 -1.73
CA ARG A 112 9.79 -0.50 -2.26
C ARG A 112 9.14 -1.42 -3.30
N ALA A 113 7.87 -1.79 -3.11
CA ALA A 113 7.11 -2.54 -4.10
C ALA A 113 6.93 -1.73 -5.39
N GLY A 114 6.56 -0.44 -5.28
CA GLY A 114 6.48 0.47 -6.43
C GLY A 114 7.82 0.66 -7.15
N ALA A 115 8.93 0.64 -6.41
CA ALA A 115 10.29 0.69 -6.94
C ALA A 115 10.78 -0.67 -7.52
N GLY A 116 9.98 -1.73 -7.45
CA GLY A 116 10.36 -3.07 -7.92
C GLY A 116 11.33 -3.82 -7.01
N LYS A 117 11.56 -3.34 -5.78
CA LYS A 117 12.43 -3.98 -4.77
C LYS A 117 11.67 -5.08 -4.03
N VAL A 118 11.38 -6.17 -4.74
CA VAL A 118 10.48 -7.26 -4.31
C VAL A 118 10.85 -7.79 -2.92
N ASP A 119 12.08 -8.28 -2.73
CA ASP A 119 12.47 -8.94 -1.48
C ASP A 119 12.48 -7.97 -0.29
N GLU A 120 12.89 -6.71 -0.50
CA GLU A 120 12.86 -5.68 0.54
C GLU A 120 11.43 -5.27 0.92
N ALA A 121 10.53 -5.19 -0.07
CA ALA A 121 9.12 -4.89 0.16
C ALA A 121 8.41 -6.01 0.95
N VAL A 122 8.70 -7.28 0.62
CA VAL A 122 8.20 -8.45 1.35
C VAL A 122 8.72 -8.45 2.78
N ALA A 123 10.02 -8.22 2.97
CA ALA A 123 10.63 -8.20 4.30
C ALA A 123 10.02 -7.10 5.20
N ASP A 124 9.80 -5.90 4.65
CA ASP A 124 9.15 -4.81 5.38
C ASP A 124 7.70 -5.15 5.75
N TYR A 125 6.93 -5.73 4.81
CA TYR A 125 5.55 -6.13 5.08
C TYR A 125 5.47 -7.17 6.20
N GLN A 126 6.34 -8.18 6.16
CA GLN A 126 6.37 -9.24 7.17
C GLN A 126 6.77 -8.69 8.54
N ALA A 127 7.80 -7.82 8.59
CA ALA A 127 8.21 -7.17 9.83
C ALA A 127 7.08 -6.31 10.43
N ALA A 128 6.38 -5.53 9.59
CA ALA A 128 5.24 -4.72 10.01
C ALA A 128 4.07 -5.59 10.53
N ALA A 129 3.73 -6.67 9.82
CA ALA A 129 2.66 -7.60 10.21
C ALA A 129 2.97 -8.33 11.52
N ASP A 130 4.24 -8.67 11.75
CA ASP A 130 4.67 -9.28 13.00
C ASP A 130 4.59 -8.29 14.18
N MET A 131 4.93 -7.02 13.95
CA MET A 131 4.74 -5.95 14.95
C MET A 131 3.26 -5.74 15.27
N ASP A 132 2.39 -5.62 14.27
CA ASP A 132 0.94 -5.48 14.45
C ASP A 132 0.37 -6.62 15.32
N ARG A 133 0.77 -7.87 15.02
CA ARG A 133 0.33 -9.05 15.77
C ARG A 133 0.79 -9.00 17.23
N GLN A 134 2.01 -8.55 17.49
CA GLN A 134 2.53 -8.41 18.86
C GLN A 134 1.85 -7.29 19.64
N MET A 135 1.43 -6.22 18.94
CA MET A 135 0.76 -5.08 19.54
C MET A 135 -0.75 -5.28 19.71
N ASP A 136 -1.32 -6.34 19.14
CA ASP A 136 -2.77 -6.58 19.03
C ASP A 136 -3.50 -5.36 18.43
N ARG A 137 -2.90 -4.78 17.38
CA ARG A 137 -3.44 -3.63 16.66
C ARG A 137 -3.77 -4.00 15.22
N ASN A 138 -4.87 -3.45 14.71
CA ASN A 138 -5.13 -3.40 13.28
C ASN A 138 -4.72 -2.01 12.79
N VAL A 139 -3.47 -1.89 12.33
CA VAL A 139 -2.91 -0.60 11.90
C VAL A 139 -3.24 -0.35 10.43
N THR A 140 -3.58 0.90 10.14
CA THR A 140 -3.87 1.38 8.78
C THR A 140 -2.69 1.11 7.84
N GLY A 141 -2.98 0.74 6.59
CA GLY A 141 -1.97 0.53 5.55
C GLY A 141 -1.59 -0.93 5.32
N ARG A 142 -1.91 -1.84 6.26
CA ARG A 142 -1.63 -3.28 6.11
C ARG A 142 -2.24 -3.90 4.85
N SER A 143 -3.53 -3.64 4.59
CA SER A 143 -4.22 -4.16 3.39
C SER A 143 -3.61 -3.60 2.09
N GLY A 144 -3.30 -2.29 2.07
CA GLY A 144 -2.64 -1.66 0.92
C GLY A 144 -1.24 -2.21 0.64
N ALA A 145 -0.43 -2.39 1.69
CA ALA A 145 0.90 -2.97 1.58
C ALA A 145 0.87 -4.44 1.13
N LEU A 146 -0.09 -5.23 1.63
CA LEU A 146 -0.30 -6.61 1.19
C LEU A 146 -0.53 -6.68 -0.32
N ILE A 147 -1.45 -5.86 -0.84
CA ILE A 147 -1.78 -5.82 -2.27
C ILE A 147 -0.56 -5.36 -3.09
N ALA A 148 0.14 -4.31 -2.64
CA ALA A 148 1.33 -3.82 -3.34
C ALA A 148 2.44 -4.88 -3.43
N VAL A 149 2.68 -5.61 -2.33
CA VAL A 149 3.69 -6.68 -2.29
C VAL A 149 3.26 -7.89 -3.12
N GLY A 150 1.99 -8.30 -3.06
CA GLY A 150 1.51 -9.40 -3.89
C GLY A 150 1.64 -9.09 -5.38
N ARG A 151 1.24 -7.88 -5.81
CA ARG A 151 1.41 -7.40 -7.19
C ARG A 151 2.86 -7.42 -7.65
N VAL A 152 3.78 -6.90 -6.83
CA VAL A 152 5.20 -6.87 -7.23
C VAL A 152 5.81 -8.27 -7.29
N CYS A 153 5.38 -9.19 -6.41
CA CYS A 153 5.76 -10.60 -6.47
C CYS A 153 5.26 -11.26 -7.76
N GLU A 154 3.99 -11.07 -8.14
CA GLU A 154 3.45 -11.59 -9.40
C GLU A 154 4.18 -11.04 -10.62
N ALA A 155 4.40 -9.71 -10.67
CA ALA A 155 5.14 -9.06 -11.75
C ALA A 155 6.59 -9.55 -11.87
N ALA A 156 7.20 -9.96 -10.76
CA ALA A 156 8.54 -10.53 -10.70
C ALA A 156 8.58 -12.04 -11.01
N GLY A 157 7.45 -12.67 -11.36
CA GLY A 157 7.38 -14.10 -11.65
C GLY A 157 7.50 -14.96 -10.38
N GLN A 158 7.04 -14.45 -9.24
CA GLN A 158 7.03 -15.13 -7.94
C GLN A 158 5.59 -15.25 -7.39
N PRO A 159 4.62 -15.80 -8.16
CA PRO A 159 3.22 -15.87 -7.76
C PRO A 159 2.97 -16.73 -6.50
N GLU A 160 3.87 -17.66 -6.19
CA GLU A 160 3.79 -18.50 -4.99
C GLU A 160 3.96 -17.65 -3.72
N LYS A 161 4.88 -16.67 -3.73
CA LYS A 161 5.06 -15.73 -2.60
C LYS A 161 3.82 -14.87 -2.40
N ALA A 162 3.23 -14.37 -3.49
CA ALA A 162 1.99 -13.58 -3.42
C ALA A 162 0.85 -14.42 -2.81
N THR A 163 0.68 -15.65 -3.29
CA THR A 163 -0.32 -16.61 -2.80
C THR A 163 -0.16 -16.88 -1.30
N GLU A 164 1.05 -17.18 -0.83
CA GLU A 164 1.33 -17.41 0.60
C GLU A 164 0.98 -16.20 1.46
N LEU A 165 1.37 -15.00 1.03
CA LEU A 165 1.07 -13.75 1.73
C LEU A 165 -0.44 -13.49 1.81
N TYR A 166 -1.14 -13.67 0.69
CA TYR A 166 -2.59 -13.47 0.59
C TYR A 166 -3.37 -14.47 1.45
N GLU A 167 -3.02 -15.76 1.41
CA GLU A 167 -3.67 -16.78 2.25
C GLU A 167 -3.50 -16.47 3.73
N LYS A 168 -2.27 -16.22 4.17
CA LYS A 168 -1.97 -15.86 5.56
C LYS A 168 -2.72 -14.60 6.00
N ALA A 169 -2.81 -13.60 5.13
CA ALA A 169 -3.54 -12.36 5.43
C ALA A 169 -5.05 -12.59 5.56
N LEU A 170 -5.65 -13.41 4.68
CA LEU A 170 -7.08 -13.72 4.74
C LEU A 170 -7.44 -14.51 6.01
N GLU A 171 -6.57 -15.42 6.46
CA GLU A 171 -6.71 -16.14 7.74
C GLU A 171 -6.76 -15.16 8.93
N GLU A 172 -5.97 -14.09 8.87
CA GLU A 172 -5.97 -13.00 9.84
C GLU A 172 -7.09 -11.97 9.62
N GLY A 173 -7.94 -12.16 8.61
CA GLY A 173 -9.07 -11.27 8.32
C GLY A 173 -8.72 -10.02 7.51
N ILE A 174 -7.53 -9.95 6.93
CA ILE A 174 -7.01 -8.81 6.18
C ILE A 174 -7.21 -9.02 4.67
N GLY A 175 -7.55 -7.96 3.94
CA GLY A 175 -7.68 -7.98 2.47
C GLY A 175 -8.96 -8.66 1.97
N LYS A 176 -9.93 -8.91 2.85
CA LYS A 176 -11.22 -9.56 2.53
C LYS A 176 -12.09 -8.75 1.57
N GLU A 177 -11.82 -7.46 1.46
CA GLU A 177 -12.45 -6.52 0.54
C GLU A 177 -11.79 -6.48 -0.84
N SER A 178 -10.62 -7.10 -1.00
CA SER A 178 -9.84 -7.02 -2.23
C SER A 178 -10.22 -8.13 -3.20
N VAL A 179 -10.90 -7.75 -4.29
CA VAL A 179 -11.21 -8.65 -5.41
C VAL A 179 -9.95 -9.27 -6.01
N GLU A 180 -8.84 -8.52 -6.03
CA GLU A 180 -7.58 -8.93 -6.61
C GLU A 180 -6.93 -10.07 -5.83
N VAL A 181 -6.99 -10.00 -4.49
CA VAL A 181 -6.51 -11.08 -3.61
C VAL A 181 -7.21 -12.38 -3.97
N TYR A 182 -8.54 -12.36 -4.09
CA TYR A 182 -9.29 -13.55 -4.46
C TYR A 182 -9.03 -14.03 -5.89
N ASN A 183 -8.88 -13.11 -6.85
CA ASN A 183 -8.56 -13.47 -8.23
C ASN A 183 -7.20 -14.18 -8.33
N THR A 184 -6.15 -13.64 -7.70
CA THR A 184 -4.82 -14.27 -7.66
C THR A 184 -4.89 -15.66 -7.05
N LEU A 185 -5.56 -15.81 -5.90
CA LEU A 185 -5.70 -17.12 -5.25
C LEU A 185 -6.50 -18.11 -6.10
N ALA A 186 -7.58 -17.67 -6.74
CA ALA A 186 -8.34 -18.49 -7.66
C ALA A 186 -7.49 -18.97 -8.83
N MET A 187 -6.77 -18.06 -9.48
CA MET A 187 -5.88 -18.37 -10.61
C MET A 187 -4.77 -19.34 -10.21
N ALA A 188 -4.15 -19.16 -9.04
CA ALA A 188 -3.17 -20.09 -8.50
C ALA A 188 -3.77 -21.50 -8.30
N ARG A 189 -4.96 -21.59 -7.72
CA ARG A 189 -5.66 -22.87 -7.54
C ARG A 189 -6.05 -23.52 -8.87
N MET A 190 -6.45 -22.75 -9.87
CA MET A 190 -6.71 -23.26 -11.22
C MET A 190 -5.44 -23.79 -11.88
N ALA A 191 -4.31 -23.09 -11.74
CA ALA A 191 -3.02 -23.53 -12.28
C ALA A 191 -2.54 -24.85 -11.65
N ASP A 192 -2.85 -25.08 -10.37
CA ASP A 192 -2.60 -26.33 -9.67
C ASP A 192 -3.63 -27.45 -9.99
N GLY A 193 -4.64 -27.17 -10.81
CA GLY A 193 -5.75 -28.09 -11.11
C GLY A 193 -6.74 -28.29 -9.95
N ARG A 194 -6.70 -27.42 -8.94
CA ARG A 194 -7.54 -27.46 -7.73
C ARG A 194 -8.78 -26.60 -7.92
N TYR A 195 -9.62 -26.96 -8.88
CA TYR A 195 -10.75 -26.15 -9.34
C TYR A 195 -11.84 -25.95 -8.29
N GLU A 196 -12.11 -26.92 -7.40
CA GLU A 196 -13.06 -26.73 -6.29
C GLU A 196 -12.57 -25.67 -5.30
N GLU A 197 -11.25 -25.59 -5.07
CA GLU A 197 -10.69 -24.54 -4.23
C GLU A 197 -10.76 -23.17 -4.93
N ALA A 198 -10.49 -23.13 -6.23
CA ALA A 198 -10.61 -21.92 -7.03
C ALA A 198 -12.03 -21.36 -6.99
N LEU A 199 -13.06 -22.21 -7.13
CA LEU A 199 -14.47 -21.81 -7.06
C LEU A 199 -14.79 -21.06 -5.76
N ARG A 200 -14.25 -21.48 -4.61
CA ARG A 200 -14.45 -20.78 -3.34
C ARG A 200 -13.90 -19.36 -3.39
N PHE A 201 -12.68 -19.18 -3.90
CA PHE A 201 -12.09 -17.85 -4.03
C PHE A 201 -12.82 -16.98 -5.06
N LEU A 202 -13.24 -17.55 -6.20
CA LEU A 202 -14.02 -16.83 -7.21
C LEU A 202 -15.36 -16.34 -6.65
N GLU A 203 -16.04 -17.18 -5.86
CA GLU A 203 -17.29 -16.80 -5.19
C GLU A 203 -17.11 -15.67 -4.18
N GLU A 204 -16.04 -15.70 -3.38
CA GLU A 204 -15.68 -14.58 -2.49
C GLU A 204 -15.33 -13.32 -3.27
N GLY A 205 -14.53 -13.44 -4.33
CA GLY A 205 -14.16 -12.35 -5.23
C GLY A 205 -15.37 -11.67 -5.85
N ILE A 206 -16.32 -12.44 -6.40
CA ILE A 206 -17.55 -11.91 -6.98
C ILE A 206 -18.39 -11.18 -5.91
N ARG A 207 -18.39 -11.67 -4.66
CA ARG A 207 -19.15 -11.07 -3.55
C ARG A 207 -18.62 -9.70 -3.13
N THR A 208 -17.34 -9.39 -3.40
CA THR A 208 -16.79 -8.05 -3.16
C THR A 208 -17.51 -6.96 -3.98
N GLY A 209 -18.12 -7.32 -5.11
CA GLY A 209 -18.90 -6.41 -5.95
C GLY A 209 -18.07 -5.50 -6.86
N ASP A 210 -16.78 -5.78 -7.06
CA ASP A 210 -15.97 -5.03 -8.02
C ASP A 210 -16.34 -5.39 -9.47
N GLU A 211 -17.16 -4.53 -10.09
CA GLU A 211 -17.63 -4.72 -11.46
C GLU A 211 -16.51 -4.65 -12.52
N LYS A 212 -15.33 -4.08 -12.22
CA LYS A 212 -14.24 -3.98 -13.21
C LYS A 212 -13.60 -5.33 -13.51
N ILE A 213 -13.51 -6.21 -12.52
CA ILE A 213 -12.85 -7.52 -12.62
C ILE A 213 -13.87 -8.67 -12.61
N LYS A 214 -15.14 -8.38 -12.34
CA LYS A 214 -16.23 -9.37 -12.33
C LYS A 214 -16.32 -10.20 -13.60
N GLN A 215 -16.05 -9.61 -14.76
CA GLN A 215 -16.07 -10.32 -16.04
C GLN A 215 -15.04 -11.47 -16.05
N ASP A 216 -13.80 -11.20 -15.65
CA ASP A 216 -12.73 -12.20 -15.56
C ASP A 216 -13.04 -13.28 -14.52
N LEU A 217 -13.59 -12.88 -13.36
CA LEU A 217 -13.99 -13.84 -12.33
C LEU A 217 -15.11 -14.78 -12.80
N LEU A 218 -16.11 -14.27 -13.52
CA LEU A 218 -17.20 -15.09 -14.07
C LEU A 218 -16.69 -16.07 -15.12
N TYR A 219 -15.77 -15.62 -15.99
CA TYR A 219 -15.12 -16.51 -16.96
C TYR A 219 -14.36 -17.63 -16.24
N ASN A 220 -13.50 -17.30 -15.28
CA ASN A 220 -12.74 -18.27 -14.51
C ASN A 220 -13.63 -19.21 -13.69
N GLN A 221 -14.80 -18.74 -13.24
CA GLN A 221 -15.78 -19.54 -12.51
C GLN A 221 -16.44 -20.56 -13.43
N ALA A 222 -16.84 -20.16 -14.64
CA ALA A 222 -17.40 -21.06 -15.63
C ALA A 222 -16.39 -22.15 -16.03
N VAL A 223 -15.13 -21.76 -16.30
CA VAL A 223 -14.04 -22.71 -16.56
C VAL A 223 -13.87 -23.68 -15.39
N SER A 224 -13.83 -23.19 -14.15
CA SER A 224 -13.68 -24.06 -12.97
C SER A 224 -14.85 -25.02 -12.80
N TYR A 225 -16.08 -24.62 -13.13
CA TYR A 225 -17.24 -25.52 -13.13
C TYR A 225 -17.16 -26.59 -14.22
N GLU A 226 -16.64 -26.25 -15.40
CA GLU A 226 -16.41 -27.22 -16.47
C GLU A 226 -15.39 -28.30 -16.05
N TYR A 227 -14.25 -27.91 -15.47
CA TYR A 227 -13.22 -28.86 -15.04
C TYR A 227 -13.64 -29.73 -13.85
N THR A 228 -14.59 -29.27 -13.04
CA THR A 228 -15.21 -30.08 -11.97
C THR A 228 -16.39 -30.91 -12.45
N GLY A 229 -16.75 -30.80 -13.73
CA GLY A 229 -17.81 -31.59 -14.38
C GLY A 229 -19.23 -31.06 -14.17
N ASP A 230 -19.42 -29.90 -13.54
CA ASP A 230 -20.72 -29.23 -13.46
C ASP A 230 -20.96 -28.39 -14.74
N TYR A 231 -21.06 -29.08 -15.87
CA TYR A 231 -21.25 -28.48 -17.19
C TYR A 231 -22.51 -27.62 -17.27
N LYS A 232 -23.54 -27.94 -16.48
CA LYS A 232 -24.79 -27.18 -16.44
C LYS A 232 -24.57 -25.78 -15.85
N ARG A 233 -23.82 -25.67 -14.74
CA ARG A 233 -23.47 -24.36 -14.17
C ARG A 233 -22.51 -23.59 -15.07
N ALA A 234 -21.50 -24.26 -15.61
CA ALA A 234 -20.58 -23.64 -16.56
C ALA A 234 -21.32 -23.02 -17.75
N LEU A 235 -22.25 -23.77 -18.36
CA LEU A 235 -23.06 -23.29 -19.48
C LEU A 235 -23.92 -22.08 -19.08
N GLN A 236 -24.60 -22.15 -17.93
CA GLN A 236 -25.42 -21.04 -17.45
C GLN A 236 -24.61 -19.76 -17.27
N ILE A 237 -23.41 -19.86 -16.67
CA ILE A 237 -22.55 -18.70 -16.43
C ILE A 237 -22.06 -18.12 -17.76
N PHE A 238 -21.64 -18.95 -18.72
CA PHE A 238 -21.21 -18.46 -20.03
C PHE A 238 -22.35 -17.82 -20.85
N GLU A 239 -23.57 -18.37 -20.78
CA GLU A 239 -24.74 -17.75 -21.43
C GLU A 239 -25.07 -16.39 -20.80
N ASP A 240 -25.02 -16.28 -19.46
CA ASP A 240 -25.19 -15.00 -18.75
C ASP A 240 -24.05 -14.01 -19.04
N TYR A 241 -22.81 -14.51 -19.14
CA TYR A 241 -21.65 -13.72 -19.56
C TYR A 241 -21.88 -13.10 -20.94
N GLN A 242 -22.23 -13.91 -21.95
CA GLN A 242 -22.43 -13.42 -23.31
C GLN A 242 -23.58 -12.42 -23.39
N LYS A 243 -24.65 -12.64 -22.61
CA LYS A 243 -25.78 -11.74 -22.51
C LYS A 243 -25.40 -10.37 -21.92
N ASN A 244 -24.51 -10.34 -20.93
CA ASN A 244 -24.14 -9.13 -20.19
C ASN A 244 -22.99 -8.35 -20.85
N TYR A 245 -22.03 -9.04 -21.47
CA TYR A 245 -20.81 -8.44 -22.01
C TYR A 245 -20.75 -8.43 -23.55
N GLY A 246 -21.70 -9.09 -24.21
CA GLY A 246 -21.75 -9.21 -25.67
C GLY A 246 -21.04 -10.45 -26.20
N PRO A 247 -21.00 -10.62 -27.53
CA PRO A 247 -20.40 -11.79 -28.16
C PRO A 247 -18.89 -11.84 -27.94
N ASP A 248 -18.40 -13.04 -27.61
CA ASP A 248 -17.00 -13.36 -27.42
C ASP A 248 -16.75 -14.73 -28.09
N GLU A 249 -15.84 -14.79 -29.07
CA GLU A 249 -15.60 -16.00 -29.85
C GLU A 249 -15.10 -17.19 -29.01
N GLY A 250 -14.40 -16.92 -27.91
CA GLY A 250 -13.95 -17.93 -26.97
C GLY A 250 -15.15 -18.52 -26.23
N VAL A 251 -15.97 -17.65 -25.63
CA VAL A 251 -17.18 -18.06 -24.90
C VAL A 251 -18.19 -18.77 -25.80
N GLU A 252 -18.35 -18.36 -27.05
CA GLU A 252 -19.23 -19.03 -28.01
C GLU A 252 -18.80 -20.48 -28.28
N LYS A 253 -17.48 -20.73 -28.36
CA LYS A 253 -16.94 -22.09 -28.50
C LYS A 253 -17.20 -22.92 -27.24
N GLU A 254 -17.00 -22.35 -26.07
CA GLU A 254 -17.29 -23.04 -24.80
C GLU A 254 -18.77 -23.38 -24.67
N ILE A 255 -19.68 -22.43 -24.97
CA ILE A 255 -21.13 -22.69 -24.98
C ILE A 255 -21.49 -23.82 -25.96
N ALA A 256 -20.94 -23.80 -27.17
CA ALA A 256 -21.19 -24.84 -28.16
C ALA A 256 -20.72 -26.21 -27.69
N PHE A 257 -19.54 -26.29 -27.06
CA PHE A 257 -19.02 -27.51 -26.46
C PHE A 257 -19.90 -28.01 -25.30
N LEU A 258 -20.22 -27.14 -24.34
CA LEU A 258 -20.98 -27.49 -23.14
C LEU A 258 -22.40 -27.97 -23.45
N ARG A 259 -23.03 -27.46 -24.52
CA ARG A 259 -24.34 -27.95 -24.99
C ARG A 259 -24.34 -29.41 -25.48
N THR A 260 -23.16 -30.01 -25.69
CA THR A 260 -23.02 -31.42 -26.10
C THR A 260 -22.71 -32.37 -24.95
N ARG A 261 -22.52 -31.85 -23.72
CA ARG A 261 -22.22 -32.62 -22.50
C ARG A 261 -23.49 -32.97 -21.74
#